data_AF-A0A528J3I8-F1
#
_entry.id   AF-A0A528J3I8-F1
#
_cell.length_a   1.000
_cell.length_b   1.000
_cell.length_c   1.000
_cell.angle_alpha   90.00
_cell.angle_beta   90.00
_cell.angle_gamma   90.00
#
_symmetry.space_group_name_H-M   'P 1'
#
loop_
_entity.id
_entity.type
_entity.pdbx_description
1 polymer ?
#
loop_
_entity_poly.entity_id
_entity_poly.type
_entity_poly.pdbx_seq_one_letter_code
_entity_poly.pdbx_strand_id
1 'polypeptide(L)' 'MKWLNTNALHNLLNTLIFIITSGALAGFDWTMFGITDHRALQISGSLALLKLIINAVRDGPAGMVAPPPPAEEK' A
#
# COMPACT_ATOMS: atom_id res chain seq x y z
N MET A 1 11.13 -13.74 20.30
CA MET A 1 9.96 -13.11 19.64
C MET A 1 10.23 -13.10 18.14
N LYS A 2 9.49 -13.87 17.33
CA LYS A 2 9.64 -13.85 15.86
C LYS A 2 8.94 -12.60 15.30
N TRP A 3 9.58 -11.44 15.49
CA TRP A 3 9.11 -10.15 14.96
C TRP A 3 9.04 -10.14 13.43
N LEU A 4 9.88 -10.95 12.77
CA LEU A 4 9.86 -11.16 11.33
C LEU A 4 8.99 -12.37 10.99
N ASN A 5 7.67 -12.18 10.99
CA ASN A 5 6.76 -13.08 10.29
C ASN A 5 6.20 -12.38 9.04
N THR A 6 5.62 -13.16 8.13
CA THR A 6 5.07 -12.67 6.86
C THR A 6 4.02 -11.57 7.05
N ASN A 7 3.25 -11.59 8.15
CA ASN A 7 2.25 -10.56 8.46
C ASN A 7 2.90 -9.22 8.85
N ALA A 8 3.94 -9.25 9.68
CA ALA A 8 4.68 -8.04 10.06
C ALA A 8 5.35 -7.39 8.83
N LEU A 9 5.96 -8.21 7.95
CA LEU A 9 6.50 -7.74 6.69
C LEU A 9 5.42 -7.14 5.78
N HIS A 10 4.24 -7.77 5.69
CA HIS A 10 3.13 -7.25 4.90
C HIS A 10 2.62 -5.90 5.41
N ASN A 11 2.44 -5.75 6.72
CA ASN A 11 1.98 -4.50 7.32
C ASN A 11 3.01 -3.37 7.16
N LEU A 12 4.30 -3.69 7.27
CA LEU A 12 5.38 -2.75 6.98
C LEU A 12 5.31 -2.28 5.51
N LEU A 13 5.18 -3.21 4.56
CA LEU A 13 5.06 -2.87 3.14
C LEU A 13 3.82 -2.03 2.85
N ASN A 14 2.67 -2.33 3.45
CA ASN A 14 1.46 -1.51 3.31
C ASN A 14 1.67 -0.07 3.81
N THR A 15 2.33 0.07 4.97
CA THR A 15 2.62 1.37 5.57
C THR A 15 3.57 2.18 4.69
N LEU A 16 4.63 1.55 4.19
CA LEU A 16 5.59 2.20 3.30
C LEU A 16 4.94 2.63 1.98
N ILE A 17 4.13 1.76 1.36
CA ILE A 17 3.39 2.12 0.14
C ILE A 17 2.48 3.31 0.42
N PHE A 18 1.71 3.30 1.50
CA PHE A 18 0.81 4.39 1.85
C PHE A 18 1.57 5.72 2.02
N ILE A 19 2.65 5.74 2.81
CA ILE A 19 3.44 6.94 3.05
C ILE A 19 4.05 7.46 1.74
N ILE A 20 4.60 6.57 0.91
CA ILE A 20 5.24 6.94 -0.34
C ILE A 20 4.23 7.50 -1.34
N THR A 21 3.06 6.88 -1.49
CA THR A 21 2.09 7.29 -2.52
C THR A 21 1.20 8.43 -2.10
N SER A 22 0.82 8.54 -0.83
CA SER A 22 -0.09 9.60 -0.34
C SER A 22 0.63 10.83 0.22
N GLY A 23 1.82 10.64 0.78
CA GLY A 23 2.60 11.72 1.38
C GLY A 23 3.76 12.15 0.50
N ALA A 24 4.74 11.26 0.31
CA ALA A 24 5.99 11.62 -0.33
C ALA A 24 5.81 12.01 -1.79
N LEU A 25 5.31 11.13 -2.66
CA LEU A 25 5.24 11.39 -4.11
C LEU A 25 4.09 12.30 -4.53
N ALA A 26 2.92 12.20 -3.88
CA ALA A 26 1.75 13.01 -4.24
C ALA A 26 1.64 14.33 -3.45
N GLY A 27 2.32 14.44 -2.30
CA GLY A 27 2.20 15.59 -1.39
C GLY A 27 3.40 16.53 -1.37
N PHE A 28 4.47 16.23 -2.10
CA PHE A 28 5.67 17.07 -2.16
C PHE A 28 6.10 17.30 -3.62
N ASP A 29 6.58 18.51 -3.91
CA ASP A 29 7.11 18.86 -5.23
C ASP A 29 8.56 18.38 -5.36
N TRP A 30 8.76 17.34 -6.16
CA TRP A 30 10.07 16.76 -6.44
C TRP A 30 10.72 17.30 -7.72
N THR A 31 10.16 18.34 -8.33
CA THR A 31 10.71 18.94 -9.56
C THR A 31 12.16 19.39 -9.37
N MET A 32 12.52 19.87 -8.18
CA MET A 32 13.90 20.23 -7.83
C MET A 32 14.90 19.05 -7.93
N PHE A 33 14.40 17.81 -7.88
CA PHE A 33 15.18 16.58 -8.04
C PHE A 33 14.95 15.91 -9.41
N GLY A 34 14.28 16.59 -10.34
CA GLY A 34 14.04 16.12 -11.71
C GLY A 34 12.89 15.11 -11.84
N ILE A 35 12.08 14.92 -10.80
CA ILE A 35 10.86 14.10 -10.88
C ILE A 35 9.69 15.02 -11.18
N THR A 36 9.06 14.83 -12.34
CA THR A 36 7.87 15.57 -12.71
C THR A 36 6.64 15.04 -11.99
N ASP A 37 5.65 15.90 -11.76
CA ASP A 37 4.35 15.53 -11.18
C ASP A 37 3.71 14.35 -11.92
N HIS A 38 3.81 14.34 -13.25
CA HIS A 38 3.31 13.25 -14.08
C HIS A 38 3.98 11.91 -13.72
N ARG A 39 5.30 11.88 -13.57
CA ARG A 39 6.03 10.65 -13.17
C ARG A 39 5.70 10.26 -11.73
N ALA A 40 5.63 11.22 -10.82
CA ALA A 40 5.27 10.96 -9.42
C ALA A 40 3.87 10.33 -9.29
N LEU A 41 2.89 10.86 -10.04
CA LEU A 41 1.53 10.31 -10.13
C LEU A 41 1.50 8.94 -10.80
N GLN A 42 2.25 8.72 -11.88
CA GLN A 42 2.33 7.41 -12.53
C GLN A 42 2.86 6.33 -11.58
N ILE A 43 3.92 6.63 -10.83
CA ILE A 43 4.49 5.70 -9.83
C ILE A 43 3.46 5.44 -8.74
N SER A 44 2.85 6.49 -8.20
CA SER A 44 1.86 6.38 -7.12
C SER A 44 0.63 5.57 -7.53
N GLY A 45 0.07 5.86 -8.70
CA GLY A 45 -1.07 5.14 -9.27
C GLY A 45 -0.75 3.68 -9.58
N SER A 46 0.45 3.40 -10.12
CA SER A 46 0.87 2.02 -10.41
C SER A 46 1.02 1.19 -9.14
N LEU A 47 1.59 1.76 -8.07
CA LEU A 47 1.71 1.09 -6.77
C LEU A 47 0.35 0.85 -6.13
N ALA A 48 -0.56 1.83 -6.20
CA ALA A 48 -1.93 1.68 -5.70
C ALA A 48 -2.70 0.58 -6.46
N LEU A 49 -2.59 0.55 -7.79
CA LEU A 49 -3.22 -0.46 -8.63
C LEU A 49 -2.65 -1.85 -8.34
N LEU A 50 -1.33 -1.99 -8.26
CA LEU A 50 -0.68 -3.26 -7.90
C LEU A 50 -1.18 -3.76 -6.54
N LYS A 51 -1.33 -2.85 -5.58
CA LYS A 51 -1.84 -3.22 -4.25
C LYS A 51 -3.28 -3.70 -4.30
N LEU A 52 -4.14 -3.08 -5.10
CA LEU A 52 -5.51 -3.55 -5.34
C LEU A 52 -5.52 -4.95 -5.96
N ILE A 53 -4.69 -5.19 -6.98
CA ILE A 53 -4.57 -6.52 -7.62
C ILE A 53 -4.12 -7.57 -6.61
N ILE A 54 -3.11 -7.28 -5.79
CA ILE A 54 -2.64 -8.21 -4.75
C ILE A 54 -3.76 -8.54 -3.77
N ASN A 55 -4.51 -7.55 -3.30
CA ASN A 55 -5.63 -7.77 -2.39
C ASN A 55 -6.74 -8.59 -3.07
N ALA A 56 -7.05 -8.32 -4.34
CA ALA A 56 -8.06 -9.06 -5.09
C ALA A 56 -7.66 -10.53 -5.32
N VAL A 57 -6.38 -10.81 -5.57
CA VAL A 57 -5.87 -12.18 -5.73
C VAL A 57 -5.84 -12.91 -4.38
N ARG A 58 -5.50 -12.22 -3.29
CA ARG A 58 -5.42 -12.81 -1.94
C ARG A 58 -6.80 -13.11 -1.35
N ASP A 59 -7.70 -12.13 -1.39
CA ASP A 59 -8.97 -12.18 -0.66
C ASP A 59 -10.17 -12.46 -1.57
N GLY A 60 -10.00 -12.35 -2.89
CA GLY A 60 -11.10 -12.27 -3.84
C GLY A 60 -11.85 -10.92 -3.75
N PRO A 61 -12.62 -10.52 -4.78
CA PRO A 61 -13.39 -9.27 -4.76
C PRO A 61 -14.37 -9.17 -3.58
N ALA A 62 -14.99 -10.29 -3.19
CA ALA A 62 -15.91 -10.34 -2.06
C ALA A 62 -15.19 -10.19 -0.71
N GLY A 63 -13.99 -10.75 -0.55
CA GLY A 63 -13.20 -10.62 0.69
C GLY A 63 -12.64 -9.22 0.92
N MET A 64 -12.44 -8.44 -0.15
CA MET A 64 -11.99 -7.04 -0.04
C MET A 64 -13.04 -6.09 0.54
N VAL A 65 -14.33 -6.45 0.48
CA VAL A 65 -15.45 -5.66 1.02
C VAL A 65 -16.12 -6.32 2.23
N ALA A 66 -15.64 -7.49 2.62
CA ALA A 66 -16.16 -8.20 3.78
C ALA A 66 -15.82 -7.41 5.06
N PRO A 67 -16.77 -7.33 6.03
CA PRO A 67 -16.44 -6.79 7.34
C PRO A 67 -15.29 -7.60 7.95
N PRO A 68 -14.36 -6.96 8.67
CA PRO A 68 -13.25 -7.66 9.30
C PRO A 68 -13.82 -8.74 10.23
N PRO A 69 -13.24 -9.96 10.23
CA PRO A 69 -13.69 -11.01 11.14
C PRO A 69 -13.60 -10.50 12.59
N PRO A 70 -14.51 -10.93 13.48
CA PRO A 70 -14.44 -10.57 14.89
C PRO A 70 -13.03 -10.85 15.37
N ALA A 71 -12.40 -9.87 16.03
CA ALA A 71 -11.10 -10.11 16.64
C ALA A 71 -11.30 -11.25 17.64
N GLU A 72 -10.79 -12.45 17.34
CA GLU A 72 -10.75 -13.53 18.31
C GLU A 72 -9.95 -12.98 19.50
N GLU A 73 -10.62 -12.81 20.65
CA GLU A 73 -9.97 -12.58 21.92
C GLU A 73 -9.01 -13.77 22.15
N LYS A 74 -7.71 -13.52 21.94
CA LYS A 74 -6.65 -14.44 22.35
C LYS A 74 -6.02 -13.96 23.64
#